data_AF-A0A1Y3B6L7-F1
#
_entry.id   AF-A0A1Y3B6L7-F1
#
_cell.length_a   1.000
_cell.length_b   1.000
_cell.length_c   1.000
_cell.angle_alpha   90.00
_cell.angle_beta   90.00
_cell.angle_gamma   90.00
#
_symmetry.space_group_name_H-M   'P 1'
#
loop_
_entity.id
_entity.type
_entity.pdbx_description
1 polymer ?
#
loop_
_entity_poly.entity_id
_entity_poly.type
_entity_poly.pdbx_seq_one_letter_code
_entity_poly.pdbx_strand_id
1 'polypeptide(L)'
;MAGANISGELKDPTKSIPRGTIGGVIFTFITYLILFFFTAFSCPRELLINDYIYMQSIDYAPVLVAIGIFAATFSASLSNLIGASRVLEALSKDKLFGPLLNPINKYSKPGNPVCAVLITWFLIQCIIFINKLNLIAQITSSNAYIGTEFPSNLQIF
;
A
#
# COMPACT_ATOMS: atom_id res chain seq x y z
N MET A 1 -7.99 2.90 1.00
CA MET A 1 -8.03 3.74 2.22
C MET A 1 -6.88 4.76 2.38
N ALA A 2 -5.85 4.80 1.50
CA ALA A 2 -4.71 5.73 1.65
C ALA A 2 -5.10 7.23 1.69
N GLY A 3 -6.12 7.66 0.95
CA GLY A 3 -6.58 9.06 0.93
C GLY A 3 -7.22 9.53 2.25
N ALA A 4 -7.81 8.62 3.03
CA ALA A 4 -8.36 8.95 4.35
C ALA A 4 -7.25 9.15 5.40
N ASN A 5 -6.08 8.54 5.19
CA ASN A 5 -4.96 8.61 6.12
C ASN A 5 -4.24 9.98 6.14
N ILE A 6 -4.55 10.85 5.17
CA ILE A 6 -4.05 12.23 5.06
C ILE A 6 -5.20 13.24 5.29
N SER A 7 -6.39 12.77 5.68
CA SER A 7 -7.61 13.58 5.83
C SER A 7 -7.43 14.82 6.72
N GLY A 8 -6.57 14.76 7.74
CA GLY A 8 -6.27 15.89 8.63
C GLY A 8 -5.52 17.06 7.98
N GLU A 9 -4.94 16.87 6.79
CA GLU A 9 -4.22 17.90 6.03
C GLU A 9 -5.05 18.47 4.86
N LEU A 10 -6.28 17.97 4.65
CA LEU A 10 -7.16 18.46 3.58
C LEU A 10 -7.97 19.69 4.02
N LYS A 11 -8.04 20.69 3.14
CA LYS A 11 -8.82 21.91 3.34
C LYS A 11 -10.32 21.63 3.58
N ASP A 12 -10.88 20.63 2.90
CA ASP A 12 -12.28 20.17 3.05
C ASP A 12 -12.40 18.63 2.95
N PRO A 13 -12.29 17.89 4.07
CA PRO A 13 -12.21 16.43 4.05
C PRO A 13 -13.52 15.75 3.60
N THR A 14 -14.69 16.27 4.03
CA THR A 14 -16.00 15.66 3.79
C THR A 14 -16.37 15.54 2.31
N LYS A 15 -15.89 16.46 1.46
CA LYS A 15 -16.17 16.46 0.01
C LYS A 15 -15.03 15.88 -0.81
N SER A 16 -13.79 16.05 -0.35
CA SER A 16 -12.59 15.68 -1.12
C SER A 16 -12.28 14.18 -1.03
N ILE A 17 -12.54 13.54 0.11
CA ILE A 17 -12.34 12.10 0.29
C ILE A 17 -13.21 11.28 -0.69
N PRO A 18 -14.55 11.47 -0.76
CA PRO A 18 -15.38 10.66 -1.64
C PRO A 18 -15.08 10.93 -3.12
N ARG A 19 -14.92 12.19 -3.52
CA ARG A 19 -14.62 12.55 -4.92
C ARG A 19 -13.25 12.02 -5.38
N GLY A 20 -12.23 12.15 -4.54
CA GLY A 20 -10.88 11.64 -4.85
C GLY A 20 -10.84 10.11 -4.91
N THR A 21 -11.52 9.43 -3.99
CA THR A 21 -11.53 7.96 -3.95
C THR A 21 -12.27 7.39 -5.17
N ILE A 22 -13.47 7.88 -5.48
CA ILE A 22 -14.25 7.39 -6.63
C ILE A 22 -13.54 7.70 -7.94
N GLY A 23 -12.99 8.91 -8.10
CA GLY A 23 -12.24 9.29 -9.29
C GLY A 23 -10.99 8.43 -9.50
N GLY A 24 -10.24 8.16 -8.42
CA GLY A 24 -9.05 7.30 -8.46
C GLY A 24 -9.40 5.86 -8.84
N VAL A 25 -10.45 5.29 -8.24
CA VAL A 25 -10.90 3.92 -8.56
C VAL A 25 -11.30 3.81 -10.04
N ILE A 26 -12.12 4.75 -10.55
CA ILE A 26 -12.53 4.75 -11.96
C ILE A 26 -11.32 4.84 -12.89
N PHE A 27 -10.37 5.73 -12.59
CA PHE A 27 -9.16 5.90 -13.40
C PHE A 27 -8.31 4.62 -13.45
N THR A 28 -8.06 4.01 -12.30
CA THR A 28 -7.30 2.75 -12.24
C THR A 28 -8.02 1.60 -12.94
N PHE A 29 -9.34 1.51 -12.81
CA PHE A 29 -10.16 0.50 -13.48
C PHE A 29 -10.05 0.60 -14.99
N ILE A 30 -10.19 1.81 -15.56
CA ILE A 30 -10.05 2.04 -17.00
C ILE A 30 -8.63 1.68 -17.47
N THR A 31 -7.61 2.09 -16.71
CA THR A 31 -6.21 1.79 -17.04
C THR A 31 -5.96 0.28 -17.09
N TYR A 32 -6.49 -0.49 -16.12
CA TYR A 32 -6.37 -1.94 -16.13
C TYR A 32 -7.14 -2.59 -17.28
N LEU A 33 -8.31 -2.08 -17.66
CA LEU A 33 -9.03 -2.59 -18.82
C LEU A 33 -8.24 -2.40 -20.12
N ILE A 34 -7.66 -1.21 -20.31
CA ILE A 34 -6.81 -0.93 -21.48
C ILE A 34 -5.62 -1.90 -21.49
N LEU A 35 -4.91 -2.05 -20.36
CA LEU A 35 -3.79 -2.99 -20.26
C LEU A 35 -4.21 -4.43 -20.61
N PHE A 36 -5.36 -4.88 -20.12
CA PHE A 36 -5.90 -6.20 -20.40
C PHE A 36 -6.16 -6.41 -21.89
N PHE A 37 -6.82 -5.47 -22.56
CA PHE A 37 -7.07 -5.57 -24.00
C PHE A 37 -5.78 -5.57 -24.81
N PHE A 38 -4.83 -4.68 -24.51
CA PHE A 38 -3.54 -4.64 -25.21
C PHE A 38 -2.73 -5.92 -25.01
N THR A 39 -2.73 -6.47 -23.79
CA THR A 39 -2.06 -7.75 -23.49
C THR A 39 -2.73 -8.90 -24.25
N ALA A 40 -4.06 -8.93 -24.33
CA ALA A 40 -4.79 -9.97 -25.05
C ALA A 40 -4.52 -9.98 -26.57
N PHE A 41 -4.29 -8.82 -27.18
CA PHE A 41 -3.94 -8.73 -28.61
C PHE A 41 -2.46 -9.00 -28.89
N SER A 42 -1.57 -8.74 -27.93
CA SER A 42 -0.12 -8.77 -28.16
C SER A 42 0.57 -10.05 -27.67
N CYS A 43 -0.04 -10.83 -26.76
CA CYS A 43 0.66 -11.94 -26.08
C CYS A 43 0.00 -13.32 -26.29
N PRO A 44 0.78 -14.37 -26.67
CA PRO A 44 0.31 -15.74 -26.63
C PRO A 44 0.21 -16.28 -25.19
N ARG A 45 -0.77 -17.17 -24.95
CA ARG A 45 -1.11 -17.71 -23.62
C ARG A 45 0.06 -18.37 -22.88
N GLU A 46 0.99 -18.97 -23.61
CA GLU A 46 2.14 -19.68 -23.04
C GLU A 46 3.14 -18.76 -22.33
N LEU A 47 3.30 -17.53 -22.82
CA LEU A 47 4.19 -16.52 -22.23
C LEU A 47 3.62 -15.96 -20.91
N LEU A 48 2.29 -15.83 -20.81
CA LEU A 48 1.60 -15.37 -19.60
C LEU A 48 1.64 -16.39 -18.45
N ILE A 49 1.74 -17.68 -18.76
CA ILE A 49 1.73 -18.75 -17.75
C ILE A 49 3.13 -18.97 -17.16
N ASN A 50 4.16 -18.87 -18.00
CA ASN A 50 5.53 -19.22 -17.61
C ASN A 50 6.30 -18.04 -17.01
N ASP A 51 5.99 -16.80 -17.40
CA ASP A 51 6.77 -15.64 -16.99
C ASP A 51 5.93 -14.55 -16.32
N TYR A 52 6.25 -14.28 -15.05
CA TYR A 52 5.68 -13.15 -14.30
C TYR A 52 6.19 -11.79 -14.79
N ILE A 53 7.29 -11.77 -15.54
CA ILE A 53 7.92 -10.54 -16.08
C ILE A 53 7.67 -10.43 -17.60
N TYR A 54 6.59 -11.03 -18.10
CA TYR A 54 6.25 -11.02 -19.52
C TYR A 54 6.23 -9.61 -20.12
N MET A 55 5.82 -8.60 -19.34
CA MET A 55 5.71 -7.20 -19.78
C MET A 55 7.06 -6.56 -20.17
N GLN A 56 8.20 -7.04 -19.65
CA GLN A 56 9.52 -6.59 -20.12
C GLN A 56 9.89 -7.18 -21.48
N SER A 57 9.36 -8.34 -21.84
CA SER A 57 9.75 -9.06 -23.07
C SER A 57 9.02 -8.57 -24.32
N ILE A 58 7.91 -7.83 -24.14
CA ILE A 58 7.04 -7.35 -25.24
C ILE A 58 7.34 -5.88 -25.56
N ASP A 59 7.90 -5.13 -24.61
CA ASP A 59 8.17 -3.71 -24.79
C ASP A 59 9.45 -3.45 -25.61
N TYR A 60 9.45 -2.39 -26.41
CA TYR A 60 10.61 -1.98 -27.20
C TYR A 60 11.77 -1.48 -26.32
N ALA A 61 11.49 -1.05 -25.08
CA ALA A 61 12.47 -0.54 -24.14
C ALA A 61 12.36 -1.26 -22.77
N PRO A 62 12.83 -2.52 -22.65
CA PRO A 62 12.73 -3.30 -21.40
C PRO A 62 13.31 -2.57 -20.18
N VAL A 63 14.35 -1.77 -20.39
CA VAL A 63 14.98 -0.93 -19.36
C VAL A 63 14.03 0.13 -18.82
N LEU A 64 13.19 0.73 -19.66
CA LEU A 64 12.21 1.73 -19.24
C LEU A 64 11.12 1.10 -18.35
N VAL A 65 10.64 -0.08 -18.71
CA VAL A 65 9.69 -0.85 -17.90
C VAL A 65 10.29 -1.23 -16.55
N ALA A 66 11.54 -1.68 -16.52
CA ALA A 66 12.22 -2.01 -15.26
C ALA A 66 12.37 -0.79 -14.33
N ILE A 67 12.76 0.37 -14.88
CA ILE A 67 12.84 1.62 -14.11
C ILE A 67 11.44 2.04 -13.62
N GLY A 68 10.42 1.90 -14.45
CA GLY A 68 9.03 2.19 -14.09
C GLY A 68 8.51 1.31 -12.96
N ILE A 69 8.73 0.00 -13.03
CA ILE A 69 8.40 -0.95 -11.95
C ILE A 69 9.14 -0.55 -10.67
N PHE A 70 10.44 -0.30 -10.75
CA PHE A 70 11.23 0.10 -9.58
C PHE A 70 10.72 1.40 -8.96
N ALA A 71 10.48 2.43 -9.77
CA ALA A 71 9.97 3.72 -9.30
C ALA A 71 8.55 3.60 -8.70
N ALA A 72 7.67 2.81 -9.32
CA ALA A 72 6.32 2.57 -8.82
C ALA A 72 6.33 1.79 -7.50
N THR A 73 7.12 0.70 -7.42
CA THR A 73 7.29 -0.08 -6.19
C THR A 73 7.89 0.76 -5.07
N PHE A 74 8.90 1.58 -5.38
CA PHE A 74 9.53 2.47 -4.40
C PHE A 74 8.54 3.52 -3.88
N SER A 75 7.78 4.16 -4.76
CA SER A 75 6.75 5.15 -4.39
C SER A 75 5.64 4.53 -3.53
N ALA A 76 5.13 3.36 -3.93
CA ALA A 76 4.11 2.63 -3.17
C ALA A 76 4.63 2.18 -1.79
N SER A 77 5.88 1.72 -1.71
CA SER A 77 6.53 1.34 -0.46
C SER A 77 6.64 2.53 0.50
N LEU A 78 7.10 3.69 0.02
CA LEU A 78 7.27 4.89 0.84
C LEU A 78 5.92 5.44 1.33
N SER A 79 4.90 5.43 0.46
CA SER A 79 3.53 5.83 0.82
C SER A 79 2.95 4.93 1.92
N ASN A 80 3.12 3.61 1.78
CA ASN A 80 2.65 2.64 2.77
C ASN A 80 3.42 2.76 4.10
N LEU A 81 4.74 3.01 4.07
CA LEU A 81 5.56 3.20 5.26
C LEU A 81 5.14 4.44 6.06
N ILE A 82 4.99 5.58 5.40
CA ILE A 82 4.54 6.84 6.03
C ILE A 82 3.13 6.65 6.57
N GLY A 83 2.26 6.00 5.79
CA GLY A 83 0.88 5.78 6.17
C GLY A 83 0.73 4.90 7.41
N ALA A 84 1.43 3.76 7.46
CA ALA A 84 1.44 2.85 8.60
C ALA A 84 2.00 3.51 9.87
N SER A 85 3.04 4.34 9.71
CA SER A 85 3.67 5.05 10.83
C SER A 85 2.75 6.08 11.47
N ARG A 86 1.93 6.79 10.67
CA ARG A 86 0.90 7.72 11.18
C ARG A 86 -0.21 6.98 11.95
N VAL A 87 -0.66 5.83 11.44
CA VAL A 87 -1.64 4.99 12.14
C VAL A 87 -1.08 4.47 13.47
N LEU A 88 0.18 3.99 13.46
CA LEU A 88 0.87 3.52 14.67
C LEU A 88 1.08 4.65 15.69
N GLU A 89 1.36 5.88 15.23
CA GLU A 89 1.47 7.06 16.09
C GLU A 89 0.12 7.41 16.75
N ALA A 90 -0.97 7.40 15.99
CA ALA A 90 -2.32 7.63 16.52
C ALA A 90 -2.68 6.57 17.58
N LEU A 91 -2.44 5.29 17.27
CA LEU A 91 -2.64 4.18 18.19
C LEU A 91 -1.82 4.32 19.48
N SER A 92 -0.60 4.85 19.38
CA SER A 92 0.28 5.10 20.54
C SER A 92 -0.19 6.25 21.43
N LYS A 93 -0.96 7.20 20.90
CA LYS A 93 -1.59 8.26 21.70
C LYS A 93 -2.81 7.74 22.47
N ASP A 94 -3.48 6.74 21.93
CA ASP A 94 -4.68 6.13 22.52
C ASP A 94 -4.40 5.19 23.72
N LYS A 95 -3.12 4.99 24.11
CA LYS A 95 -2.66 4.17 25.25
C LYS A 95 -3.26 2.74 25.34
N LEU A 96 -3.85 2.23 24.26
CA LEU A 96 -4.54 0.93 24.20
C LEU A 96 -3.58 -0.26 24.37
N PHE A 97 -2.32 -0.10 23.94
CA PHE A 97 -1.25 -1.06 24.20
C PHE A 97 -0.28 -0.42 25.19
N GLY A 98 -0.16 -0.99 26.39
CA GLY A 98 0.64 -0.44 27.49
C GLY A 98 2.16 -0.32 27.23
N PRO A 99 3.04 -0.90 28.08
CA PRO A 99 4.48 -0.56 28.12
C PRO A 99 5.27 -0.82 26.81
N LEU A 100 4.71 -1.56 25.84
CA LEU A 100 5.29 -1.80 24.52
C LEU A 100 5.46 -0.50 23.68
N LEU A 101 4.62 0.53 23.92
CA LEU A 101 4.61 1.80 23.17
C LEU A 101 5.29 2.97 23.91
N ASN A 102 5.83 2.74 25.11
CA ASN A 102 6.49 3.77 25.92
C ASN A 102 7.71 4.46 25.24
N PRO A 103 8.54 3.79 24.41
CA PRO A 103 9.61 4.48 23.69
C PRO A 103 9.12 5.38 22.54
N ILE A 104 7.92 5.13 21.98
CA ILE A 104 7.34 5.98 20.92
C ILE A 104 6.89 7.31 21.51
N ASN A 105 6.28 7.29 22.69
CA ASN A 105 5.77 8.47 23.38
C ASN A 105 6.89 9.39 23.91
N LYS A 106 8.07 8.84 24.23
CA LYS A 106 9.20 9.59 24.81
C LYS A 106 9.96 10.45 23.79
N TYR A 107 9.93 10.07 22.50
CA TYR A 107 10.66 10.74 21.43
C TYR A 107 9.76 11.38 20.36
N SER A 108 8.43 11.20 20.44
CA SER A 108 7.49 11.86 19.55
C SER A 108 7.38 13.35 19.89
N LYS A 109 8.10 14.19 19.15
CA LYS A 109 7.81 15.63 19.10
C LYS A 109 6.52 15.83 18.28
N PRO A 110 5.64 16.76 18.67
CA PRO A 110 4.42 17.03 17.94
C PRO A 110 4.77 17.41 16.50
N GLY A 111 4.36 16.55 15.55
CA GLY A 111 4.48 16.80 14.11
C GLY A 111 5.50 15.96 13.34
N ASN A 112 6.36 15.14 13.97
CA ASN A 112 7.29 14.29 13.21
C ASN A 112 7.46 12.88 13.81
N PRO A 113 6.72 11.87 13.31
CA PRO A 113 6.74 10.50 13.83
C PRO A 113 7.97 9.68 13.41
N VAL A 114 9.18 10.24 13.52
CA VAL A 114 10.44 9.58 13.11
C VAL A 114 10.64 8.24 13.83
N CYS A 115 10.29 8.16 15.12
CA CYS A 115 10.41 6.92 15.88
C CYS A 115 9.38 5.86 15.46
N ALA A 116 8.16 6.26 15.07
CA ALA A 116 7.17 5.32 14.55
C ALA A 116 7.61 4.76 13.19
N VAL A 117 8.20 5.60 12.33
CA VAL A 117 8.79 5.19 11.04
C VAL A 117 9.95 4.20 11.22
N LEU A 118 10.82 4.42 12.20
CA LEU A 118 11.94 3.50 12.47
C LEU A 118 11.46 2.13 12.96
N ILE A 119 10.42 2.10 13.79
CA ILE A 119 9.86 0.84 14.30
C ILE A 119 9.13 0.06 13.20
N THR A 120 8.34 0.75 12.37
CA THR A 120 7.69 0.10 11.22
C THR A 120 8.72 -0.42 10.23
N TRP A 121 9.78 0.34 9.95
CA TRP A 121 10.90 -0.11 9.13
C TRP A 121 11.55 -1.39 9.67
N PHE A 122 11.85 -1.46 10.98
CA PHE A 122 12.45 -2.64 11.59
C PHE A 122 11.52 -3.86 11.54
N LEU A 123 10.22 -3.68 11.81
CA LEU A 123 9.23 -4.76 11.71
C LEU A 123 9.12 -5.31 10.28
N ILE A 124 9.08 -4.43 9.27
CA ILE A 124 9.05 -4.82 7.87
C ILE A 124 10.31 -5.59 7.49
N GLN A 125 11.49 -5.14 7.96
CA GLN A 125 12.75 -5.84 7.72
C GLN A 125 12.72 -7.28 8.28
N CYS A 126 12.20 -7.47 9.50
CA CYS A 126 12.03 -8.81 10.09
C CYS A 126 11.10 -9.72 9.28
N ILE A 127 10.04 -9.16 8.67
CA ILE A 127 9.10 -9.92 7.83
C ILE A 127 9.76 -10.34 6.51
N ILE A 128 10.59 -9.48 5.91
CA ILE A 128 11.28 -9.78 4.65
C ILE A 128 12.27 -10.95 4.81
N PHE A 129 12.87 -11.11 6.00
CA PHE A 129 13.77 -12.24 6.29
C PHE A 129 13.11 -13.62 6.17
N ILE A 130 11.78 -13.71 6.16
CA ILE A 130 11.03 -14.96 6.00
C ILE A 130 11.14 -15.51 4.55
N ASN A 131 11.66 -14.70 3.61
CA ASN A 131 12.06 -15.07 2.23
C ASN A 131 11.01 -15.91 1.45
N LYS A 132 9.73 -15.71 1.74
CA LYS A 132 8.59 -16.37 1.09
C LYS A 132 7.55 -15.35 0.67
N LEU A 133 7.81 -14.69 -0.47
CA LEU A 133 6.95 -13.63 -1.02
C LEU A 133 5.50 -14.07 -1.21
N ASN A 134 5.26 -15.32 -1.63
CA ASN A 134 3.90 -15.83 -1.82
C ASN A 134 3.12 -15.93 -0.50
N LEU A 135 3.78 -16.32 0.61
CA LEU A 135 3.15 -16.33 1.93
C LEU A 135 2.89 -14.90 2.43
N ILE A 136 3.84 -14.00 2.23
CA ILE A 136 3.68 -12.59 2.63
C ILE A 136 2.51 -11.95 1.86
N ALA A 137 2.44 -12.16 0.54
CA ALA A 137 1.35 -11.67 -0.30
C ALA A 137 -0.02 -12.23 0.11
N GLN A 138 -0.07 -13.52 0.46
CA GLN A 138 -1.29 -14.16 0.91
C GLN A 138 -1.73 -13.65 2.28
N ILE A 139 -0.82 -13.56 3.26
CA ILE A 139 -1.12 -13.02 4.60
C ILE A 139 -1.63 -11.57 4.51
N THR A 140 -1.00 -10.74 3.68
CA THR A 140 -1.43 -9.35 3.50
C THR A 140 -2.80 -9.26 2.83
N SER A 141 -3.00 -9.93 1.68
CA SER A 141 -4.23 -9.78 0.90
C SER A 141 -5.43 -10.52 1.52
N SER A 142 -5.26 -11.75 2.01
CA SER A 142 -6.38 -12.57 2.49
C SER A 142 -6.75 -12.27 3.94
N ASN A 143 -5.78 -12.05 4.82
CA ASN A 143 -6.06 -11.97 6.26
C ASN A 143 -6.13 -10.52 6.75
N ALA A 144 -5.21 -9.67 6.32
CA ALA A 144 -5.17 -8.29 6.79
C ALA A 144 -6.22 -7.42 6.08
N TYR A 145 -6.24 -7.38 4.74
CA TYR A 145 -7.20 -6.52 4.02
C TYR A 145 -8.66 -6.94 4.26
N ILE A 146 -9.00 -8.21 4.03
CA ILE A 146 -10.37 -8.72 4.24
C ILE A 146 -10.77 -8.59 5.71
N GLY A 147 -9.86 -8.89 6.64
CA GLY A 147 -10.11 -8.77 8.09
C GLY A 147 -10.38 -7.34 8.55
N THR A 148 -9.89 -6.32 7.83
CA THR A 148 -10.20 -4.91 8.13
C THR A 148 -11.47 -4.41 7.43
N GLU A 149 -11.72 -4.82 6.18
CA GLU A 149 -12.86 -4.34 5.42
C GLU A 149 -14.19 -5.00 5.84
N PHE A 150 -14.15 -6.25 6.30
CA PHE A 150 -15.33 -6.97 6.76
C PHE A 150 -16.01 -6.29 7.98
N PRO A 151 -15.32 -5.99 9.10
CA PRO A 151 -15.93 -5.29 10.22
C PRO A 151 -16.25 -3.83 9.91
N SER A 152 -15.48 -3.14 9.06
CA SER A 152 -15.79 -1.75 8.69
C SER A 152 -17.08 -1.65 7.89
N ASN A 153 -17.35 -2.59 6.98
CA ASN A 153 -18.61 -2.65 6.27
C ASN A 153 -19.76 -3.02 7.21
N LEU A 154 -19.53 -3.87 8.22
CA LEU A 154 -20.54 -4.26 9.20
C LEU A 154 -20.97 -3.13 10.14
N GLN A 155 -20.09 -2.17 10.43
CA GLN A 155 -20.40 -0.99 11.28
C GLN A 155 -21.18 0.10 10.55
N ILE A 156 -21.30 0.01 9.22
CA ILE A 156 -22.01 0.98 8.37
C ILE A 156 -23.47 0.54 8.14
N PHE A 157 -23.83 -0.70 8.49
CA PHE A 157 -25.20 -1.23 8.53
C PHE A 157 -25.76 -1.21 9.96
#